data_AF-A0A6B3FNK2-F1
#
_entry.id   AF-A0A6B3FNK2-F1
#
_cell.length_a   1.000
_cell.length_b   1.000
_cell.length_c   1.000
_cell.angle_alpha   90.00
_cell.angle_beta   90.00
_cell.angle_gamma   90.00
#
_symmetry.space_group_name_H-M   'P 1'
#
loop_
_entity.id
_entity.type
_entity.pdbx_description
1 polymer ?
#
loop_
_entity_poly.entity_id
_entity_poly.type
_entity_poly.pdbx_seq_one_letter_code
_entity_poly.pdbx_strand_id
1 'polypeptide(L)'
;RERMHRNIMLRSAVIASIRSKMVALGFNEMATPILTATSPEGARDFVVPSRLNPGKFYALPQAPQQFKQLLMISGFDRYFQIAPCFRDEDARA
;
A
#
# COMPACT_ATOMS: atom_id res chain seq x y z
N ARG A 1 15.45 -16.24 19.81
CA ARG A 1 14.01 -16.45 19.57
C ARG A 1 13.17 -15.38 20.27
N GLU A 2 13.36 -15.14 21.57
CA GLU A 2 12.59 -14.11 22.27
C GLU A 2 12.72 -12.69 21.70
N ARG A 3 13.91 -12.25 21.30
CA ARG A 3 14.11 -10.93 20.68
C ARG A 3 13.25 -10.76 19.42
N MET A 4 13.23 -11.75 18.54
CA MET A 4 12.43 -11.72 17.32
C MET A 4 10.93 -11.67 17.64
N HIS A 5 10.48 -12.50 18.58
CA HIS A 5 9.10 -12.48 19.07
C HIS A 5 8.72 -11.10 19.62
N ARG A 6 9.54 -10.52 20.51
CA ARG A 6 9.34 -9.17 21.05
C ARG A 6 9.26 -8.12 19.96
N ASN A 7 10.13 -8.20 18.93
CA ASN A 7 10.10 -7.26 17.80
C ASN A 7 8.80 -7.34 16.99
N ILE A 8 8.30 -8.56 16.72
CA ILE A 8 7.04 -8.76 15.99
C ILE A 8 5.87 -8.23 16.81
N MET A 9 5.82 -8.55 18.11
CA MET A 9 4.77 -8.06 19.01
C MET A 9 4.80 -6.53 19.14
N LEU A 10 5.99 -5.94 19.23
CA LEU A 10 6.16 -4.48 19.24
C LEU A 10 5.67 -3.85 17.93
N ARG A 11 6.01 -4.41 16.77
CA ARG A 11 5.50 -3.95 15.47
C ARG A 11 3.97 -3.94 15.44
N SER A 12 3.34 -5.00 15.94
CA SER A 12 1.87 -5.08 16.03
C SER A 12 1.29 -3.99 16.94
N ALA A 13 1.89 -3.77 18.12
CA ALA A 13 1.46 -2.73 19.06
C ALA A 13 1.62 -1.30 18.47
N VAL A 14 2.71 -1.04 17.74
CA VAL A 14 2.94 0.23 17.04
C VAL A 14 1.86 0.46 15.98
N ILE A 15 1.56 -0.53 15.16
CA ILE A 15 0.52 -0.46 14.12
C ILE A 15 -0.86 -0.15 14.75
N ALA A 16 -1.20 -0.83 15.85
CA ALA A 16 -2.45 -0.57 16.56
C ALA A 16 -2.51 0.86 17.11
N SER A 17 -1.43 1.35 17.70
CA SER A 17 -1.33 2.73 18.22
C SER A 17 -1.51 3.79 17.12
N ILE A 18 -0.88 3.57 15.95
CA ILE A 18 -1.03 4.46 14.79
C ILE A 18 -2.49 4.51 14.36
N ARG A 19 -3.15 3.35 14.19
CA ARG A 19 -4.57 3.29 13.81
C ARG A 19 -5.46 4.05 14.78
N SER A 20 -5.34 3.78 16.08
CA SER A 20 -6.16 4.46 17.09
C SER A 20 -5.98 5.98 17.06
N LYS A 21 -4.75 6.47 16.88
CA LYS A 21 -4.48 7.91 16.75
C LYS A 21 -5.08 8.51 15.49
N MET A 22 -4.92 7.84 14.34
CA MET A 22 -5.46 8.33 13.06
C MET A 22 -6.99 8.41 13.10
N VAL A 23 -7.65 7.39 13.66
CA VAL A 23 -9.11 7.40 13.86
C VAL A 23 -9.54 8.51 14.81
N ALA A 24 -8.82 8.73 15.93
CA ALA A 24 -9.10 9.83 16.85
C ALA A 24 -8.94 11.22 16.20
N LEU A 25 -8.06 11.35 15.20
CA LEU A 25 -7.89 12.55 14.37
C LEU A 25 -8.92 12.68 13.23
N GLY A 26 -9.90 11.77 13.18
CA GLY A 26 -10.96 11.75 12.17
C GLY A 26 -10.56 11.19 10.81
N PHE A 27 -9.43 10.47 10.72
CA PHE A 27 -9.05 9.78 9.50
C PHE A 27 -9.73 8.42 9.38
N ASN A 28 -10.14 8.09 8.15
CA ASN A 28 -10.74 6.82 7.80
C ASN A 28 -9.70 5.91 7.15
N GLU A 29 -9.55 4.69 7.66
CA GLU A 29 -8.70 3.67 7.04
C GLU A 29 -9.46 3.10 5.84
N MET A 30 -8.93 3.25 4.63
CA MET A 30 -9.56 2.67 3.44
C MET A 30 -8.56 1.82 2.69
N ALA A 31 -9.00 0.66 2.23
CA ALA A 31 -8.19 -0.20 1.39
C ALA A 31 -8.22 0.29 -0.06
N THR A 32 -7.06 0.32 -0.71
CA THR A 32 -6.92 0.63 -2.13
C THR A 32 -6.52 -0.62 -2.92
N PRO A 33 -6.88 -0.72 -4.21
CA PRO A 33 -6.54 -1.89 -5.03
C PRO A 33 -5.04 -2.18 -5.12
N ILE A 34 -4.69 -3.47 -5.07
CA ILE A 34 -3.31 -3.96 -5.24
C ILE A 34 -2.99 -4.33 -6.70
N LEU A 35 -4.00 -4.64 -7.53
CA LEU A 35 -3.81 -4.84 -8.96
C LEU A 35 -4.17 -3.55 -9.68
N THR A 36 -3.16 -2.86 -10.19
CA THR A 36 -3.31 -1.54 -10.82
C THR A 36 -2.91 -1.57 -12.29
N ALA A 37 -3.15 -0.47 -12.99
CA ALA A 37 -2.52 -0.24 -14.29
C ALA A 37 -1.01 -0.03 -14.09
N THR A 38 -0.23 -0.44 -15.10
CA THR A 38 1.21 -0.19 -15.18
C THR A 38 1.46 1.28 -15.53
N SER A 39 2.47 1.90 -14.92
CA SER A 39 2.94 3.23 -15.32
C SER A 39 4.25 3.10 -16.12
N PRO A 40 4.37 3.73 -17.30
CA PRO A 40 5.65 3.78 -18.02
C PRO A 40 6.67 4.72 -17.33
N GLU A 41 6.21 5.58 -16.42
CA GLU A 41 7.04 6.52 -15.66
C GLU A 41 7.26 6.00 -14.24
N GLY A 42 8.51 6.02 -13.77
CA GLY A 42 8.87 5.64 -12.40
C GLY A 42 9.88 4.50 -12.31
N ALA A 43 9.93 3.84 -11.15
CA ALA A 43 10.72 2.62 -10.97
C ALA A 43 10.05 1.43 -11.67
N ARG A 44 10.75 0.29 -11.77
CA ARG A 44 10.17 -0.92 -12.35
C ARG A 44 9.04 -1.47 -11.47
N ASP A 45 7.94 -1.82 -12.11
CA ASP A 45 6.77 -2.44 -11.48
C ASP A 45 6.92 -3.96 -11.46
N PHE A 46 6.48 -4.59 -10.36
CA PHE A 46 6.14 -6.01 -10.41
C PHE A 46 4.85 -6.20 -11.19
N VAL A 47 4.87 -7.11 -12.17
CA VAL A 47 3.74 -7.38 -13.05
C VAL A 47 3.02 -8.69 -12.72
N VAL A 48 1.70 -8.70 -12.87
CA VAL A 48 0.83 -9.87 -12.69
C VAL A 48 0.07 -10.14 -13.99
N PRO A 49 0.26 -11.30 -14.64
CA PRO A 49 -0.40 -11.61 -15.91
C PRO A 49 -1.91 -11.82 -15.72
N SER A 50 -2.71 -11.28 -16.65
CA SER A 50 -4.17 -11.43 -16.63
C SER A 50 -4.61 -12.67 -17.40
N ARG A 51 -5.21 -13.65 -16.71
CA ARG A 51 -5.81 -14.82 -17.36
C ARG A 51 -7.00 -14.45 -18.26
N LEU A 52 -7.79 -13.44 -17.84
CA LEU A 52 -9.02 -13.03 -18.54
C LEU A 52 -8.73 -12.17 -19.78
N ASN A 53 -7.56 -11.51 -19.82
CA ASN A 53 -7.17 -10.63 -20.90
C ASN A 53 -5.77 -11.04 -21.40
N PRO A 54 -5.69 -12.01 -22.34
CA PRO A 54 -4.41 -12.49 -22.84
C PRO A 54 -3.50 -11.36 -23.34
N GLY A 55 -2.22 -11.40 -22.96
CA GLY A 55 -1.23 -10.37 -23.31
C GLY A 55 -1.30 -9.09 -22.46
N LYS A 56 -2.25 -8.96 -21.54
CA LYS A 56 -2.33 -7.83 -20.59
C LYS A 56 -1.83 -8.19 -19.21
N PHE A 57 -1.29 -7.19 -18.53
CA PHE A 57 -0.70 -7.30 -17.20
C PHE A 57 -1.30 -6.24 -16.28
N TYR A 58 -1.42 -6.58 -15.00
CA TYR A 58 -1.56 -5.62 -13.92
C TYR A 58 -0.19 -5.32 -13.33
N ALA A 59 -0.06 -4.21 -12.62
CA ALA A 59 1.08 -3.88 -11.79
C ALA A 59 0.70 -3.97 -10.30
N LEU A 60 1.69 -4.27 -9.45
CA LEU A 60 1.58 -4.05 -8.02
C LEU A 60 1.99 -2.59 -7.69
N PRO A 61 1.27 -1.88 -6.80
CA PRO A 61 1.49 -0.47 -6.57
C PRO A 61 2.79 -0.21 -5.82
N GLN A 62 3.57 0.75 -6.32
CA GLN A 62 4.72 1.32 -5.59
C GLN A 62 4.27 2.18 -4.40
N ALA A 63 3.08 2.80 -4.52
CA ALA A 63 2.39 3.52 -3.46
C ALA A 63 0.91 3.68 -3.84
N PRO A 64 -0.01 3.88 -2.88
CA PRO A 64 -1.43 4.12 -3.17
C PRO A 64 -1.69 5.57 -3.63
N GLN A 65 -0.71 6.23 -4.27
CA GLN A 65 -0.72 7.67 -4.53
C GLN A 65 -1.88 8.10 -5.43
N GLN A 66 -2.11 7.40 -6.54
CA GLN A 66 -3.21 7.69 -7.46
C GLN A 66 -4.56 7.50 -6.75
N PHE A 67 -4.74 6.40 -6.02
CA PHE A 67 -5.99 6.15 -5.29
C PHE A 67 -6.22 7.15 -4.15
N LYS A 68 -5.16 7.55 -3.44
CA LYS A 68 -5.24 8.64 -2.45
C LYS A 68 -5.79 9.90 -3.10
N GLN A 69 -5.24 10.30 -4.24
CA GLN A 69 -5.72 11.50 -4.96
C GLN A 69 -7.17 11.36 -5.41
N LEU A 70 -7.56 10.20 -5.95
CA LEU A 70 -8.95 9.93 -6.35
C LEU A 70 -9.91 9.98 -5.15
N LEU A 71 -9.50 9.46 -3.98
CA LEU A 71 -10.28 9.55 -2.75
C LEU A 71 -10.44 11.00 -2.28
N MET A 72 -9.37 11.82 -2.36
CA MET A 72 -9.48 13.25 -2.02
C MET A 72 -10.47 13.96 -2.96
N ILE A 73 -10.37 13.71 -4.27
CA ILE A 73 -11.26 14.32 -5.27
C ILE A 73 -12.72 13.85 -5.08
N SER A 74 -12.93 12.63 -4.58
CA SER A 74 -14.25 12.06 -4.31
C SER A 74 -14.87 12.53 -2.99
N GLY A 75 -14.25 13.47 -2.27
CA GLY A 75 -14.76 14.04 -1.03
C GLY A 75 -14.41 13.27 0.25
N PHE A 76 -13.47 12.33 0.19
CA PHE A 76 -12.96 11.65 1.38
C PHE A 76 -11.79 12.42 2.00
N ASP A 77 -12.06 13.58 2.59
CA ASP A 77 -11.03 14.55 3.04
C ASP A 77 -9.96 14.01 4.02
N ARG A 78 -10.25 12.91 4.73
CA ARG A 78 -9.33 12.32 5.72
C ARG A 78 -9.18 10.82 5.48
N TYR A 79 -8.21 10.48 4.65
CA TYR A 79 -7.82 9.11 4.32
C TYR A 79 -6.48 8.73 4.92
N PHE A 80 -6.37 7.50 5.44
CA PHE A 80 -5.08 6.87 5.68
C PHE A 80 -5.11 5.39 5.32
N GLN A 81 -3.94 4.81 5.10
CA GLN A 81 -3.79 3.37 4.92
C GLN A 81 -2.38 2.96 5.37
N ILE A 82 -2.29 1.86 6.10
CA ILE A 82 -1.03 1.14 6.29
C ILE A 82 -0.90 0.17 5.10
N ALA A 83 -0.44 0.70 3.98
CA ALA A 83 -0.46 0.02 2.69
C ALA A 83 0.79 -0.85 2.45
N PRO A 84 0.65 -2.04 1.84
CA PRO A 84 1.79 -2.72 1.23
C PRO A 84 2.21 -1.98 -0.04
N CYS A 85 3.52 -1.85 -0.24
CA CYS A 85 4.13 -1.21 -1.41
C CYS A 85 5.17 -2.14 -2.02
N PHE A 86 5.21 -2.20 -3.34
CA PHE A 86 6.03 -3.14 -4.09
C PHE A 86 6.86 -2.39 -5.12
N ARG A 87 8.17 -2.63 -5.13
CA ARG A 87 9.09 -1.96 -6.04
C ARG A 87 10.13 -2.96 -6.53
N ASP A 88 10.25 -3.11 -7.83
CA ASP A 88 11.26 -3.98 -8.45
C ASP A 88 12.58 -3.20 -8.57
N GLU A 89 13.27 -3.07 -7.44
CA GLU A 89 14.59 -2.45 -7.35
C GLU A 89 15.63 -3.45 -6.90
N ASP A 90 16.86 -3.26 -7.38
CA ASP A 90 18.00 -4.01 -6.90
C ASP A 90 18.11 -3.80 -5.38
N ALA A 91 18.00 -4.88 -4.62
CA ALA A 91 18.18 -4.83 -3.19
C ALA A 91 19.60 -4.30 -2.92
N ARG A 92 19.70 -3.10 -2.33
CA ARG A 92 21.00 -2.59 -1.88
C ARG A 92 21.53 -3.56 -0.81
N ALA A 93 22.65 -4.20 -1.12
CA ALA A 93 23.42 -5.04 -0.20
C ALA A 93 24.02 -4.19 0.94
#